data_AF-A0A2P2LIA3-F1
#
_entry.id   AF-A0A2P2LIA3-F1
#
_cell.length_a   1.000
_cell.length_b   1.000
_cell.length_c   1.000
_cell.angle_alpha   90.00
_cell.angle_beta   90.00
_cell.angle_gamma   90.00
#
_symmetry.space_group_name_H-M   'P 1'
#
loop_
_entity.id
_entity.type
_entity.pdbx_description
1 polymer ?
#
loop_
_entity_poly.entity_id
_entity_poly.type
_entity_poly.pdbx_seq_one_letter_code
_entity_poly.pdbx_strand_id
1 'polypeptide(L)'
;MSARKPLRQGEVLESMYSMIALVFILVACVELCDAATVVDVYRLIQYDISGVPFGSRLASLNHHAASLHFAPGADVSRAVLMIPVREMNITFVREFITQGRPLGGLLFLLPQMFNFNNGDGDGIRSNFQVHDKEMMKTVLVELEQILIHAKIPYPVYFAFENDNINAVLADVKRNDAIGQPATATTGGYKLVVAAPEPRRIASPVITNIQGWLQGLKADGDPSQLPTIAVVASYDTFGSAPVRVFMNFIDYEFYRGHIDVEVVKFVGTISWK
;
A
#
# COMPACT_ATOMS: atom_id res chain seq x y z
N MET A 1 -78.78 13.69 11.81
CA MET A 1 -77.66 12.74 12.07
C MET A 1 -76.44 13.26 11.32
N SER A 2 -75.42 13.75 12.02
CA SER A 2 -74.15 14.20 11.41
C SER A 2 -73.06 13.22 11.78
N ALA A 3 -72.61 12.44 10.78
CA ALA A 3 -71.56 11.44 10.95
C ALA A 3 -70.19 12.13 10.92
N ARG A 4 -69.52 12.16 12.08
CA ARG A 4 -68.11 12.57 12.18
C ARG A 4 -67.24 11.51 11.48
N LYS A 5 -66.61 11.88 10.36
CA LYS A 5 -65.59 11.05 9.70
C LYS A 5 -64.31 10.98 10.57
N PRO A 6 -63.72 9.79 10.80
CA PRO A 6 -62.45 9.67 11.51
C PRO A 6 -61.30 9.88 10.52
N LEU A 7 -61.01 11.13 10.16
CA LEU A 7 -59.94 11.44 9.18
C LEU A 7 -58.53 11.40 9.79
N ARG A 8 -58.41 11.51 11.11
CA ARG A 8 -57.14 11.73 11.81
C ARG A 8 -56.26 10.49 12.03
N GLN A 9 -56.83 9.28 11.97
CA GLN A 9 -56.10 8.08 12.40
C GLN A 9 -55.22 7.48 11.28
N GLY A 10 -55.60 7.66 10.01
CA GLY A 10 -54.81 7.22 8.85
C GLY A 10 -53.58 8.09 8.60
N GLU A 11 -53.70 9.41 8.71
CA GLU A 11 -52.59 10.36 8.53
C GLU A 11 -51.47 10.16 9.57
N VAL A 12 -51.83 9.82 10.81
CA VAL A 12 -50.85 9.52 11.87
C VAL A 12 -50.11 8.22 11.58
N LEU A 13 -50.80 7.21 11.05
CA LEU A 13 -50.20 5.93 10.68
C LEU A 13 -49.23 6.06 9.50
N GLU A 14 -49.60 6.82 8.46
CA GLU A 14 -48.71 7.11 7.33
C GLU A 14 -47.50 7.96 7.75
N SER A 15 -47.70 8.94 8.64
CA SER A 15 -46.62 9.73 9.21
C SER A 15 -45.66 8.87 10.04
N MET A 16 -46.17 7.91 10.82
CA MET A 16 -45.35 6.95 11.56
C MET A 16 -44.57 6.02 10.63
N TYR A 17 -45.18 5.49 9.57
CA TYR A 17 -44.49 4.67 8.57
C TYR A 17 -43.39 5.47 7.84
N SER A 18 -43.66 6.73 7.49
CA SER A 18 -42.68 7.63 6.88
C SER A 18 -41.52 7.94 7.83
N MET A 19 -41.80 8.18 9.11
CA MET A 19 -40.77 8.43 10.13
C MET A 19 -39.91 7.18 10.37
N ILE A 20 -40.52 6.00 10.42
CA ILE A 20 -39.82 4.72 10.55
C ILE A 20 -38.93 4.45 9.32
N ALA A 21 -39.44 4.68 8.11
CA ALA A 21 -38.66 4.56 6.88
C ALA A 21 -37.46 5.53 6.86
N LEU A 22 -37.67 6.77 7.30
CA LEU A 22 -36.60 7.77 7.42
C LEU A 22 -35.54 7.33 8.43
N VAL A 23 -35.93 6.77 9.57
CA VAL A 23 -34.99 6.23 10.56
C VAL A 23 -34.18 5.07 9.97
N PHE A 24 -34.81 4.16 9.22
CA PHE A 24 -34.07 3.08 8.54
C PHE A 24 -33.10 3.60 7.47
N ILE A 25 -33.49 4.62 6.71
CA ILE A 25 -32.60 5.28 5.74
C ILE A 25 -31.42 5.93 6.47
N LEU A 26 -31.67 6.65 7.56
CA LEU A 26 -30.62 7.31 8.34
C LEU A 26 -29.66 6.29 8.98
N VAL A 27 -30.18 5.20 9.55
CA VAL A 27 -29.36 4.12 10.11
C VAL A 27 -28.52 3.45 9.02
N ALA A 28 -29.09 3.18 7.84
CA ALA A 28 -28.34 2.65 6.71
C ALA A 28 -27.27 3.63 6.20
N CYS A 29 -27.54 4.94 6.22
CA CYS A 29 -26.54 5.97 5.88
C CYS A 29 -25.40 6.03 6.90
N VAL A 30 -25.65 5.84 8.20
CA VAL A 30 -24.61 5.84 9.23
C VAL A 30 -23.64 4.67 9.05
N GLU A 31 -24.14 3.46 8.75
CA GLU A 31 -23.27 2.31 8.45
C GLU A 31 -22.44 2.51 7.17
N LEU A 32 -22.94 3.30 6.20
CA LEU A 32 -22.20 3.64 4.98
C LEU A 32 -21.13 4.73 5.21
N CYS A 33 -21.33 5.63 6.19
CA CYS A 33 -20.41 6.74 6.44
C CYS A 33 -19.12 6.33 7.16
N ASP A 34 -19.11 5.23 7.91
CA ASP A 34 -17.92 4.71 8.61
C ASP A 34 -17.14 3.66 7.79
N ALA A 35 -17.49 3.50 6.51
CA ALA A 35 -16.99 2.41 5.67
C ALA A 35 -15.66 2.74 4.95
N ALA A 36 -15.02 3.87 5.28
CA ALA A 36 -13.74 4.27 4.70
C ALA A 36 -12.60 4.04 5.70
N THR A 37 -11.61 3.23 5.31
CA THR A 37 -10.39 3.08 6.13
C THR A 37 -9.22 3.75 5.43
N VAL A 38 -8.57 4.68 6.13
CA VAL A 38 -7.38 5.38 5.64
C VAL A 38 -6.16 4.60 6.05
N VAL A 39 -5.32 4.23 5.09
CA VAL A 39 -4.06 3.51 5.34
C VAL A 39 -2.88 4.31 4.82
N ASP A 40 -1.87 4.43 5.66
CA ASP A 40 -0.57 4.97 5.27
C ASP A 40 0.17 3.99 4.38
N VAL A 41 0.54 4.45 3.19
CA VAL A 41 1.31 3.66 2.23
C VAL A 41 2.52 4.39 1.71
N TYR A 42 3.42 3.57 1.18
CA TYR A 42 4.66 4.00 0.59
C TYR A 42 4.73 3.43 -0.82
N ARG A 43 4.96 4.30 -1.79
CA ARG A 43 5.08 3.89 -3.18
C ARG A 43 6.45 3.27 -3.46
N LEU A 44 6.50 2.33 -4.40
CA LEU A 44 7.77 1.85 -4.96
C LEU A 44 8.56 3.01 -5.57
N ILE A 45 9.86 3.01 -5.36
CA ILE A 45 10.77 4.00 -5.96
C ILE A 45 10.77 3.89 -7.49
N GLN A 46 11.12 4.99 -8.16
CA GLN A 46 11.23 5.07 -9.61
C GLN A 46 12.51 5.81 -9.98
N TYR A 47 13.23 5.30 -10.97
CA TYR A 47 14.46 5.90 -11.45
C TYR A 47 14.76 5.49 -12.90
N ASP A 48 15.63 6.25 -13.56
CA ASP A 48 16.06 5.97 -14.92
C ASP A 48 17.58 5.82 -14.96
N ILE A 49 18.08 4.68 -15.47
CA ILE A 49 19.51 4.49 -15.76
C ILE A 49 19.69 4.63 -17.27
N SER A 50 20.48 5.60 -17.71
CA SER A 50 20.77 5.83 -19.13
C SER A 50 19.49 5.96 -20.01
N GLY A 51 18.41 6.51 -19.44
CA GLY A 51 17.11 6.67 -20.09
C GLY A 51 16.20 5.43 -20.06
N VAL A 52 16.65 4.31 -19.48
CA VAL A 52 15.83 3.11 -19.27
C VAL A 52 15.10 3.23 -17.94
N PRO A 53 13.75 3.12 -17.92
CA PRO A 53 12.96 3.25 -16.70
C PRO A 53 12.93 1.97 -15.86
N PHE A 54 13.07 2.15 -14.55
CA PHE A 54 12.96 1.11 -13.54
C PHE A 54 11.94 1.50 -12.45
N GLY A 55 11.35 0.50 -11.80
CA GLY A 55 10.28 0.67 -10.83
C GLY A 55 8.91 0.91 -11.47
N SER A 56 8.01 1.56 -10.72
CA SER A 56 6.62 1.80 -11.12
C SER A 56 6.38 3.27 -11.44
N ARG A 57 5.91 3.57 -12.65
CA ARG A 57 5.63 4.95 -13.09
C ARG A 57 4.22 5.43 -12.80
N LEU A 58 3.27 4.53 -12.57
CA LEU A 58 1.88 4.88 -12.27
C LEU A 58 1.67 5.12 -10.78
N ALA A 59 0.96 6.20 -10.43
CA ALA A 59 0.64 6.56 -9.05
C ALA A 59 -0.84 6.31 -8.74
N SER A 60 -1.72 6.62 -9.68
CA SER A 60 -3.16 6.52 -9.46
C SER A 60 -3.61 5.06 -9.27
N LEU A 61 -4.43 4.83 -8.25
CA LEU A 61 -5.09 3.54 -8.00
C LEU A 61 -6.59 3.78 -7.87
N ASN A 62 -7.38 2.94 -8.54
CA ASN A 62 -8.84 3.02 -8.49
C ASN A 62 -9.45 1.64 -8.79
N HIS A 63 -8.97 0.62 -8.08
CA HIS A 63 -9.15 -0.79 -8.44
C HIS A 63 -9.65 -1.61 -7.25
N HIS A 64 -10.31 -2.74 -7.54
CA HIS A 64 -10.86 -3.61 -6.49
C HIS A 64 -9.73 -4.35 -5.77
N ALA A 65 -9.85 -4.54 -4.46
CA ALA A 65 -8.91 -5.36 -3.71
C ALA A 65 -9.12 -6.84 -4.03
N ALA A 66 -8.03 -7.58 -4.21
CA ALA A 66 -8.02 -9.02 -4.35
C ALA A 66 -6.90 -9.64 -3.51
N SER A 67 -7.10 -10.88 -3.07
CA SER A 67 -6.10 -11.66 -2.34
C SER A 67 -5.23 -12.48 -3.29
N LEU A 68 -4.13 -13.05 -2.76
CA LEU A 68 -3.22 -13.91 -3.51
C LEU A 68 -3.90 -15.17 -4.07
N HIS A 69 -4.97 -15.63 -3.43
CA HIS A 69 -5.68 -16.87 -3.77
C HIS A 69 -7.00 -16.55 -4.50
N PHE A 70 -6.89 -15.95 -5.67
CA PHE A 70 -8.04 -15.74 -6.56
C PHE A 70 -8.35 -17.00 -7.39
N ALA A 71 -9.59 -17.12 -7.84
CA ALA A 71 -10.05 -18.25 -8.64
C ALA A 71 -9.21 -18.42 -9.94
N PRO A 72 -8.83 -19.65 -10.33
CA PRO A 72 -8.11 -19.89 -11.58
C PRO A 72 -8.86 -19.30 -12.78
N GLY A 73 -8.20 -18.44 -13.54
CA GLY A 73 -8.80 -17.77 -14.71
C GLY A 73 -9.56 -16.47 -14.41
N ALA A 74 -9.56 -15.98 -13.16
CA ALA A 74 -10.11 -14.67 -12.84
C ALA A 74 -9.31 -13.55 -13.53
N ASP A 75 -10.01 -12.54 -14.05
CA ASP A 75 -9.40 -11.34 -14.61
C ASP A 75 -8.94 -10.40 -13.49
N VAL A 76 -7.63 -10.34 -13.28
CA VAL A 76 -7.00 -9.47 -12.28
C VAL A 76 -6.53 -8.13 -12.85
N SER A 77 -6.82 -7.84 -14.13
CA SER A 77 -6.38 -6.60 -14.80
C SER A 77 -6.88 -5.33 -14.12
N ARG A 78 -7.97 -5.41 -13.35
CA ARG A 78 -8.58 -4.30 -12.59
C ARG A 78 -8.58 -4.53 -11.08
N ALA A 79 -7.74 -5.44 -10.61
CA ALA A 79 -7.58 -5.77 -9.21
C ALA A 79 -6.23 -5.28 -8.67
N VAL A 80 -6.23 -4.83 -7.42
CA VAL A 80 -5.03 -4.60 -6.63
C VAL A 80 -4.81 -5.82 -5.75
N LEU A 81 -3.72 -6.54 -6.00
CA LEU A 81 -3.38 -7.70 -5.18
C LEU A 81 -2.76 -7.25 -3.86
N MET A 82 -3.43 -7.59 -2.76
CA MET A 82 -2.93 -7.42 -1.40
C MET A 82 -2.14 -8.66 -1.00
N ILE A 83 -0.84 -8.50 -0.81
CA ILE A 83 0.09 -9.62 -0.59
C ILE A 83 0.81 -9.42 0.74
N PRO A 84 0.44 -10.16 1.79
CA PRO A 84 1.30 -10.30 2.97
C PRO A 84 2.62 -10.91 2.57
N VAL A 85 3.74 -10.26 2.91
CA VAL A 85 5.09 -10.78 2.61
C VAL A 85 5.29 -12.17 3.23
N ARG A 86 4.64 -12.45 4.36
CA ARG A 86 4.66 -13.75 5.05
C ARG A 86 4.06 -14.89 4.22
N GLU A 87 3.09 -14.59 3.38
CA GLU A 87 2.35 -15.57 2.56
C GLU A 87 2.80 -15.56 1.09
N MET A 88 3.78 -14.71 0.77
CA MET A 88 4.20 -14.45 -0.59
C MET A 88 5.08 -15.58 -1.14
N ASN A 89 4.80 -15.98 -2.38
CA ASN A 89 5.70 -16.81 -3.17
C ASN A 89 6.47 -15.95 -4.18
N ILE A 90 7.81 -15.93 -4.10
CA ILE A 90 8.65 -15.13 -5.01
C ILE A 90 8.44 -15.52 -6.48
N THR A 91 8.18 -16.79 -6.77
CA THR A 91 7.91 -17.27 -8.12
C THR A 91 6.66 -16.60 -8.71
N PHE A 92 5.63 -16.43 -7.89
CA PHE A 92 4.39 -15.75 -8.28
C PHE A 92 4.67 -14.27 -8.63
N VAL A 93 5.43 -13.57 -7.78
CA VAL A 93 5.78 -12.16 -8.04
C VAL A 93 6.58 -12.01 -9.32
N ARG A 94 7.55 -12.89 -9.56
CA ARG A 94 8.34 -12.91 -10.80
C ARG A 94 7.45 -13.11 -12.02
N GLU A 95 6.43 -13.97 -11.93
CA GLU A 95 5.48 -14.19 -13.01
C GLU A 95 4.73 -12.90 -13.37
N PHE A 96 4.15 -12.21 -12.39
CA PHE A 96 3.37 -11.00 -12.63
C PHE A 96 4.23 -9.81 -13.09
N ILE A 97 5.41 -9.65 -12.51
CA ILE A 97 6.28 -8.50 -12.77
C ILE A 97 7.14 -8.72 -14.01
N THR A 98 7.81 -9.88 -14.13
CA THR A 98 8.73 -10.16 -15.24
C THR A 98 7.99 -10.56 -16.51
N GLN A 99 6.88 -11.31 -16.41
CA GLN A 99 6.09 -11.68 -17.60
C GLN A 99 5.05 -10.62 -17.97
N GLY A 100 4.93 -9.54 -17.18
CA GLY A 100 4.08 -8.39 -17.50
C GLY A 100 2.60 -8.73 -17.59
N ARG A 101 2.11 -9.64 -16.74
CA ARG A 101 0.68 -9.95 -16.68
C ARG A 101 -0.12 -8.69 -16.31
N PRO A 102 -1.29 -8.46 -16.92
CA PRO A 102 -2.07 -7.28 -16.64
C PRO A 102 -2.59 -7.34 -15.19
N LEU A 103 -2.38 -6.24 -14.46
CA LEU A 103 -2.77 -6.11 -13.06
C LEU A 103 -3.11 -4.64 -12.77
N GLY A 104 -4.10 -4.40 -11.93
CA GLY A 104 -4.51 -3.03 -11.54
C GLY A 104 -3.52 -2.36 -10.58
N GLY A 105 -2.84 -3.16 -9.74
CA GLY A 105 -1.73 -2.73 -8.89
C GLY A 105 -1.28 -3.79 -7.89
N LEU A 106 -0.20 -3.50 -7.17
CA LEU A 106 0.30 -4.33 -6.07
C LEU A 106 0.32 -3.55 -4.77
N LEU A 107 -0.12 -4.20 -3.69
CA LEU A 107 0.05 -3.72 -2.33
C LEU A 107 0.73 -4.81 -1.48
N PHE A 108 2.00 -4.61 -1.17
CA PHE A 108 2.74 -5.49 -0.27
C PHE A 108 2.50 -5.09 1.19
N LEU A 109 2.08 -6.05 2.01
CA LEU A 109 1.88 -5.85 3.44
C LEU A 109 3.13 -6.34 4.19
N LEU A 110 3.81 -5.38 4.82
CA LEU A 110 5.04 -5.57 5.56
C LEU A 110 4.70 -5.90 7.02
N PRO A 111 5.30 -6.95 7.59
CA PRO A 111 5.13 -7.30 9.01
C PRO A 111 5.42 -6.13 9.95
N GLN A 112 4.58 -5.95 10.99
CA GLN A 112 4.79 -4.90 12.01
C GLN A 112 6.13 -4.98 12.74
N MET A 113 6.75 -6.16 12.81
CA MET A 113 8.08 -6.32 13.42
C MET A 113 9.20 -5.55 12.70
N PHE A 114 8.94 -5.03 11.51
CA PHE A 114 9.83 -4.11 10.79
C PHE A 114 9.45 -2.64 10.96
N ASN A 115 8.34 -2.36 11.65
CA ASN A 115 7.93 -1.01 12.02
C ASN A 115 8.63 -0.62 13.33
N PHE A 116 9.76 0.08 13.23
CA PHE A 116 10.57 0.52 14.38
C PHE A 116 9.95 1.68 15.18
N ASN A 117 8.71 2.08 14.87
CA ASN A 117 8.07 3.25 15.49
C ASN A 117 7.44 2.95 16.86
N ASN A 118 7.41 1.69 17.30
CA ASN A 118 6.92 1.31 18.62
C ASN A 118 8.13 1.15 19.56
N GLY A 119 8.31 2.13 20.45
CA GLY A 119 9.40 2.23 21.42
C GLY A 119 9.32 1.23 22.58
N ASP A 120 8.91 -0.01 22.33
CA ASP A 120 8.85 -1.04 23.36
C ASP A 120 10.14 -1.88 23.30
N GLY A 121 11.09 -1.47 24.13
CA GLY A 121 12.19 -2.33 24.53
C GLY A 121 11.66 -3.44 25.43
N ASP A 122 11.56 -4.66 24.91
CA ASP A 122 11.64 -5.89 25.70
C ASP A 122 11.81 -7.05 24.69
N GLY A 123 12.83 -7.89 24.72
CA GLY A 123 13.40 -8.50 25.92
C GLY A 123 12.96 -9.95 26.10
N ILE A 124 12.37 -10.65 25.12
CA ILE A 124 12.45 -12.11 24.97
C ILE A 124 12.42 -12.44 23.46
N ARG A 125 13.59 -12.63 22.85
CA ARG A 125 13.72 -13.24 21.53
C ARG A 125 13.77 -14.75 21.74
N SER A 126 12.66 -15.44 21.52
CA SER A 126 12.69 -16.90 21.45
C SER A 126 13.48 -17.32 20.18
N ASN A 127 14.31 -18.36 20.27
CA ASN A 127 15.09 -18.88 19.13
C ASN A 127 14.20 -19.24 17.91
N PHE A 128 12.90 -19.50 18.15
CA PHE A 128 11.89 -19.75 17.12
C PHE A 128 11.58 -18.50 16.27
N GLN A 129 11.53 -17.32 16.86
CA GLN A 129 11.29 -16.06 16.13
C GLN A 129 12.50 -15.61 15.29
N VAL A 130 13.69 -16.13 15.56
CA VAL A 130 14.92 -15.76 14.84
C VAL A 130 14.96 -16.41 13.46
N HIS A 131 14.65 -17.69 13.36
CA HIS A 131 14.69 -18.43 12.09
C HIS A 131 13.65 -17.92 11.09
N ASP A 132 12.41 -17.68 11.53
CA ASP A 132 11.36 -17.11 10.68
C ASP A 132 11.72 -15.70 10.21
N LYS A 133 12.38 -14.91 11.06
CA LYS A 133 12.87 -13.57 10.71
C LYS A 133 13.98 -13.63 9.65
N GLU A 134 14.89 -14.59 9.72
CA GLU A 134 15.95 -14.77 8.73
C GLU A 134 15.41 -15.21 7.38
N MET A 135 14.51 -16.20 7.36
CA MET A 135 13.86 -16.64 6.13
C MET A 135 13.09 -15.49 5.46
N MET A 136 12.36 -14.70 6.25
CA MET A 136 11.59 -13.58 5.74
C MET A 136 12.47 -12.43 5.24
N LYS A 137 13.66 -12.22 5.82
CA LYS A 137 14.67 -11.30 5.27
C LYS A 137 15.15 -11.77 3.90
N THR A 138 15.42 -13.05 3.71
CA THR A 138 15.83 -13.59 2.41
C THR A 138 14.76 -13.33 1.35
N VAL A 139 13.49 -13.59 1.68
CA VAL A 139 12.34 -13.29 0.80
C VAL A 139 12.26 -11.80 0.46
N LEU A 140 12.46 -10.92 1.45
CA LEU A 140 12.49 -9.47 1.22
C LEU A 140 13.64 -9.06 0.29
N VAL A 141 14.86 -9.57 0.49
CA VAL A 141 16.00 -9.26 -0.37
C VAL A 141 15.76 -9.70 -1.82
N GLU A 142 15.17 -10.88 -2.02
CA GLU A 142 14.81 -11.34 -3.37
C GLU A 142 13.71 -10.49 -4.01
N LEU A 143 12.68 -10.13 -3.24
CA LEU A 143 11.62 -9.24 -3.70
C LEU A 143 12.20 -7.88 -4.12
N GLU A 144 13.06 -7.31 -3.29
CA GLU A 144 13.73 -6.05 -3.56
C GLU A 144 14.54 -6.09 -4.86
N GLN A 145 15.32 -7.15 -5.05
CA GLN A 145 16.10 -7.33 -6.27
C GLN A 145 15.21 -7.35 -7.53
N ILE A 146 14.04 -8.00 -7.46
CA ILE A 146 13.07 -8.02 -8.55
C ILE A 146 12.49 -6.62 -8.79
N LEU A 147 12.06 -5.94 -7.73
CA LEU A 147 11.37 -4.66 -7.83
C LEU A 147 12.27 -3.52 -8.33
N ILE A 148 13.54 -3.53 -7.95
CA ILE A 148 14.53 -2.53 -8.38
C ILE A 148 14.87 -2.70 -9.87
N HIS A 149 15.05 -3.94 -10.34
CA HIS A 149 15.53 -4.20 -11.70
C HIS A 149 14.42 -4.39 -12.74
N ALA A 150 13.15 -4.27 -12.34
CA ALA A 150 12.01 -4.43 -13.24
C ALA A 150 11.40 -3.10 -13.67
N LYS A 151 10.92 -3.04 -14.91
CA LYS A 151 10.01 -2.00 -15.39
C LYS A 151 8.58 -2.46 -15.13
N ILE A 152 7.89 -1.82 -14.18
CA ILE A 152 6.56 -2.26 -13.74
C ILE A 152 5.47 -1.36 -14.36
N PRO A 153 4.53 -1.91 -15.14
CA PRO A 153 3.53 -1.13 -15.86
C PRO A 153 2.30 -0.75 -15.02
N TYR A 154 2.29 -1.04 -13.72
CA TYR A 154 1.20 -0.77 -12.78
C TYR A 154 1.73 -0.20 -11.46
N PRO A 155 0.90 0.54 -10.70
CA PRO A 155 1.27 1.08 -9.39
C PRO A 155 1.65 -0.02 -8.39
N VAL A 156 2.71 0.21 -7.62
CA VAL A 156 3.17 -0.68 -6.55
C VAL A 156 3.33 0.12 -5.27
N TYR A 157 2.70 -0.38 -4.21
CA TYR A 157 2.67 0.23 -2.89
C TYR A 157 3.06 -0.78 -1.80
N PHE A 158 3.48 -0.25 -0.67
CA PHE A 158 3.80 -0.97 0.55
C PHE A 158 3.01 -0.36 1.70
N ALA A 159 2.43 -1.20 2.54
CA ALA A 159 1.82 -0.80 3.80
C ALA A 159 2.39 -1.68 4.91
N PHE A 160 2.38 -1.19 6.14
CA PHE A 160 2.55 -2.08 7.29
C PHE A 160 1.25 -2.80 7.59
N GLU A 161 1.34 -4.07 7.99
CA GLU A 161 0.23 -4.80 8.56
C GLU A 161 -0.33 -4.02 9.77
N ASN A 162 -1.65 -3.92 9.86
CA ASN A 162 -2.37 -3.36 10.99
C ASN A 162 -3.73 -4.06 11.11
N ASP A 163 -4.42 -3.88 12.24
CA ASP A 163 -5.66 -4.61 12.48
C ASP A 163 -6.73 -4.29 11.43
N ASN A 164 -6.80 -3.04 10.98
CA ASN A 164 -7.76 -2.58 9.98
C ASN A 164 -7.52 -3.25 8.60
N ILE A 165 -6.28 -3.22 8.09
CA ILE A 165 -5.93 -3.81 6.79
C ILE A 165 -6.00 -5.34 6.84
N ASN A 166 -5.72 -5.94 7.99
CA ASN A 166 -5.85 -7.38 8.20
C ASN A 166 -7.33 -7.80 8.18
N ALA A 167 -8.23 -7.02 8.79
CA ALA A 167 -9.67 -7.26 8.71
C ALA A 167 -10.18 -7.16 7.26
N VAL A 168 -9.77 -6.11 6.54
CA VAL A 168 -10.08 -5.93 5.11
C VAL A 168 -9.58 -7.12 4.29
N LEU A 169 -8.32 -7.54 4.49
CA LEU A 169 -7.74 -8.67 3.77
C LEU A 169 -8.47 -9.99 4.08
N ALA A 170 -8.87 -10.21 5.33
CA ALA A 170 -9.61 -11.41 5.73
C ALA A 170 -10.97 -11.50 5.03
N ASP A 171 -11.68 -10.37 4.91
CA ASP A 171 -12.94 -10.31 4.18
C ASP A 171 -12.74 -10.47 2.67
N VAL A 172 -11.70 -9.86 2.08
CA VAL A 172 -11.33 -10.07 0.67
C VAL A 172 -11.04 -11.55 0.39
N LYS A 173 -10.23 -12.21 1.24
CA LYS A 173 -9.96 -13.65 1.14
C LYS A 173 -11.24 -14.49 1.23
N ARG A 174 -12.16 -14.13 2.12
CA ARG A 174 -13.47 -14.82 2.24
C ARG A 174 -14.27 -14.68 0.95
N ASN A 175 -14.34 -13.49 0.39
CA ASN A 175 -15.10 -13.22 -0.85
C ASN A 175 -14.48 -13.93 -2.07
N ASP A 176 -13.15 -13.90 -2.19
CA ASP A 176 -12.41 -14.60 -3.24
C ASP A 176 -12.61 -16.12 -3.15
N ALA A 177 -12.59 -16.69 -1.93
CA ALA A 177 -12.82 -18.11 -1.71
C ALA A 177 -14.25 -18.57 -2.06
N ILE A 178 -15.23 -17.68 -1.91
CA ILE A 178 -16.63 -17.93 -2.33
C ILE A 178 -16.77 -17.83 -3.87
N GLY A 179 -15.71 -17.42 -4.58
CA GLY A 179 -15.73 -17.24 -6.03
C GLY A 179 -16.58 -16.04 -6.46
N GLN A 180 -16.80 -15.08 -5.56
CA GLN A 180 -17.48 -13.82 -5.84
C GLN A 180 -16.44 -12.70 -5.82
N PRO A 181 -15.64 -12.56 -6.89
CA PRO A 181 -14.71 -11.44 -6.99
C PRO A 181 -15.47 -10.13 -6.88
N ALA A 182 -14.84 -9.14 -6.26
CA ALA A 182 -15.44 -7.83 -6.03
C ALA A 182 -15.81 -7.17 -7.37
N THR A 183 -17.10 -6.99 -7.59
CA THR A 183 -17.65 -6.23 -8.72
C THR A 183 -18.66 -5.22 -8.19
N ALA A 184 -19.08 -4.29 -9.06
CA ALA A 184 -20.12 -3.32 -8.73
C ALA A 184 -21.47 -3.97 -8.32
N THR A 185 -21.67 -5.29 -8.47
CA THR A 185 -22.92 -5.99 -8.11
C THR A 185 -22.76 -6.99 -6.98
N THR A 186 -21.56 -7.52 -6.77
CA THR A 186 -21.26 -8.49 -5.69
C THR A 186 -20.71 -7.82 -4.42
N GLY A 187 -20.33 -6.54 -4.50
CA GLY A 187 -19.73 -5.80 -3.39
C GLY A 187 -18.27 -6.20 -3.14
N GLY A 188 -17.52 -5.32 -2.49
CA GLY A 188 -16.12 -5.59 -2.12
C GLY A 188 -15.35 -4.32 -1.79
N TYR A 189 -14.07 -4.48 -1.47
CA TYR A 189 -13.19 -3.37 -1.13
C TYR A 189 -12.57 -2.77 -2.37
N LYS A 190 -12.36 -1.46 -2.35
CA LYS A 190 -11.73 -0.71 -3.44
C LYS A 190 -10.62 0.15 -2.86
N LEU A 191 -9.46 0.08 -3.49
CA LEU A 191 -8.28 0.85 -3.10
C LEU A 191 -8.19 2.07 -4.01
N VAL A 192 -8.24 3.26 -3.40
CA VAL A 192 -8.22 4.54 -4.11
C VAL A 192 -7.01 5.36 -3.67
N VAL A 193 -6.20 5.75 -4.65
CA VAL A 193 -5.08 6.69 -4.45
C VAL A 193 -5.17 7.80 -5.48
N ALA A 194 -5.44 9.01 -5.00
CA ALA A 194 -5.51 10.23 -5.81
C ALA A 194 -4.18 11.00 -5.78
N ALA A 195 -3.06 10.30 -6.03
CA ALA A 195 -1.75 10.92 -6.13
C ALA A 195 -1.45 11.35 -7.57
N PRO A 196 -0.82 12.51 -7.79
CA PRO A 196 -0.40 12.92 -9.13
C PRO A 196 0.68 11.98 -9.68
N GLU A 197 0.72 11.84 -11.00
CA GLU A 197 1.76 11.06 -11.67
C GLU A 197 3.15 11.66 -11.40
N PRO A 198 4.16 10.82 -11.12
CA PRO A 198 5.48 11.27 -10.70
C PRO A 198 6.20 12.04 -11.80
N ARG A 199 6.93 13.07 -11.39
CA ARG A 199 7.72 13.92 -12.29
C ARG A 199 9.20 13.66 -12.07
N ARG A 200 9.96 13.65 -13.18
CA ARG A 200 11.41 13.50 -13.13
C ARG A 200 12.05 14.69 -12.42
N ILE A 201 12.86 14.40 -11.41
CA ILE A 201 13.74 15.38 -10.79
C ILE A 201 15.04 15.37 -11.59
N ALA A 202 15.28 16.40 -12.39
CA ALA A 202 16.53 16.60 -13.10
C ALA A 202 17.49 17.32 -12.14
N SER A 203 18.49 16.61 -11.62
CA SER A 203 19.55 17.15 -10.72
C SER A 203 19.11 17.40 -9.28
N PRO A 204 18.97 16.35 -8.45
CA PRO A 204 18.85 16.54 -7.00
C PRO A 204 20.10 17.23 -6.44
N VAL A 205 19.91 18.10 -5.45
CA VAL A 205 21.03 18.73 -4.73
C VAL A 205 21.63 17.69 -3.79
N ILE A 206 22.80 17.15 -4.14
CA ILE A 206 23.54 16.21 -3.29
C ILE A 206 24.52 17.00 -2.42
N THR A 207 24.38 16.86 -1.10
CA THR A 207 25.29 17.48 -0.13
C THR A 207 26.34 16.47 0.30
N ASN A 208 27.61 16.77 0.04
CA ASN A 208 28.73 15.93 0.50
C ASN A 208 29.25 16.43 1.86
N ILE A 209 29.60 15.48 2.74
CA ILE A 209 30.34 15.77 3.96
C ILE A 209 31.83 15.64 3.62
N GLN A 210 32.58 16.71 3.84
CA GLN A 210 34.02 16.73 3.62
C GLN A 210 34.74 17.31 4.83
N GLY A 211 35.91 16.75 5.15
CA GLY A 211 36.80 17.22 6.20
C GLY A 211 38.25 17.15 5.71
N TRP A 212 39.09 18.06 6.20
CA TRP A 212 40.49 18.15 5.78
C TRP A 212 41.41 18.27 7.00
N LEU A 213 42.52 17.52 6.97
CA LEU A 213 43.60 17.61 7.96
C LEU A 213 44.88 18.05 7.24
N GLN A 214 45.39 19.24 7.56
CA GLN A 214 46.63 19.76 6.95
C GLN A 214 47.86 19.06 7.54
N GLY A 215 48.72 18.53 6.67
CA GLY A 215 50.04 18.04 7.07
C GLY A 215 51.01 19.21 7.34
N LEU A 216 51.95 19.01 8.27
CA LEU A 216 52.99 20.00 8.57
C LEU A 216 54.30 19.63 7.85
N LYS A 217 54.79 20.53 7.00
CA LYS A 217 56.13 20.45 6.40
C LYS A 217 57.06 21.42 7.13
N ALA A 218 58.28 20.98 7.49
CA ALA A 218 59.22 21.79 8.26
C ALA A 218 59.81 22.98 7.47
N ASP A 219 60.02 22.82 6.16
CA ASP A 219 60.45 23.89 5.25
C ASP A 219 59.84 23.68 3.85
N GLY A 220 59.03 24.64 3.39
CA GLY A 220 58.46 24.70 2.04
C GLY A 220 56.94 24.80 1.97
N ASP A 221 56.43 25.01 0.75
CA ASP A 221 55.00 25.19 0.48
C ASP A 221 54.19 23.92 0.83
N PRO A 222 53.19 24.01 1.73
CA PRO A 222 52.31 22.89 2.09
C PRO A 222 51.49 22.36 0.92
N SER A 223 51.35 23.11 -0.19
CA SER A 223 50.68 22.65 -1.42
C SER A 223 51.40 21.47 -2.12
N GLN A 224 52.67 21.23 -1.78
CA GLN A 224 53.48 20.14 -2.35
C GLN A 224 53.42 18.84 -1.54
N LEU A 225 52.65 18.79 -0.45
CA LEU A 225 52.48 17.57 0.34
C LEU A 225 51.51 16.60 -0.36
N PRO A 226 51.82 15.30 -0.42
CA PRO A 226 50.89 14.31 -0.94
C PRO A 226 49.62 14.28 -0.09
N THR A 227 48.47 14.32 -0.75
CA THR A 227 47.15 14.26 -0.09
C THR A 227 46.64 12.83 -0.10
N ILE A 228 46.19 12.34 1.05
CA ILE A 228 45.47 11.06 1.16
C ILE A 228 43.99 11.38 1.27
N ALA A 229 43.19 10.89 0.33
CA ALA A 229 41.73 11.02 0.37
C ALA A 229 41.12 9.73 0.95
N VAL A 230 40.31 9.87 1.99
CA VAL A 230 39.45 8.79 2.50
C VAL A 230 38.03 9.09 2.03
N VAL A 231 37.50 8.21 1.18
CA VAL A 231 36.17 8.36 0.59
C VAL A 231 35.28 7.25 1.12
N ALA A 232 34.06 7.60 1.50
CA ALA A 232 33.02 6.66 1.89
C ALA A 232 31.73 6.96 1.11
N SER A 233 31.03 5.91 0.71
CA SER A 233 29.70 6.01 0.12
C SER A 233 28.68 5.92 1.25
N TYR A 234 27.91 6.99 1.47
CA TYR A 234 26.83 7.06 2.45
C TYR A 234 25.43 7.05 1.80
N ASP A 235 25.36 6.66 0.53
CA ASP A 235 24.10 6.55 -0.20
C ASP A 235 23.52 5.14 -0.09
N THR A 236 22.19 5.05 0.01
CA THR A 236 21.47 3.76 0.00
C THR A 236 20.21 3.83 -0.81
N PHE A 237 19.96 2.72 -1.51
CA PHE A 237 18.94 2.61 -2.52
C PHE A 237 18.16 1.32 -2.32
N GLY A 238 16.85 1.43 -2.12
CA GLY A 238 15.98 0.30 -1.83
C GLY A 238 14.62 0.41 -2.48
N SER A 239 13.93 -0.73 -2.64
CA SER A 239 12.67 -0.81 -3.39
C SER A 239 11.52 -0.02 -2.75
N ALA A 240 11.37 -0.12 -1.43
CA ALA A 240 10.42 0.67 -0.66
C ALA A 240 11.17 1.74 0.15
N PRO A 241 10.56 2.92 0.35
CA PRO A 241 11.15 4.03 1.11
C PRO A 241 11.11 3.81 2.63
N VAL A 242 10.57 2.68 3.05
CA VAL A 242 10.37 2.36 4.45
C VAL A 242 11.59 1.65 4.98
N ARG A 243 11.93 1.94 6.24
CA ARG A 243 13.01 1.34 7.06
C ARG A 243 13.04 -0.19 7.15
N VAL A 244 12.15 -0.90 6.45
CA VAL A 244 12.12 -2.37 6.32
C VAL A 244 13.24 -2.88 5.41
N PHE A 245 13.62 -2.11 4.38
CA PHE A 245 14.71 -2.44 3.45
C PHE A 245 15.96 -1.58 3.66
N MET A 246 15.84 -0.47 4.41
CA MET A 246 16.97 0.41 4.71
C MET A 246 17.80 -0.11 5.88
N ASN A 247 19.03 -0.54 5.58
CA ASN A 247 20.16 0.09 6.23
C ASN A 247 20.39 1.43 5.50
N PHE A 248 20.49 2.53 6.26
CA PHE A 248 20.84 3.91 5.86
C PHE A 248 19.76 4.81 5.21
N ILE A 249 20.01 6.12 5.23
CA ILE A 249 19.16 7.21 5.75
C ILE A 249 18.22 7.89 4.72
N ASP A 250 17.16 8.48 5.29
CA ASP A 250 16.07 9.35 4.79
C ASP A 250 16.20 10.06 3.42
N TYR A 251 15.06 10.06 2.70
CA TYR A 251 14.72 10.99 1.61
C TYR A 251 13.30 11.53 1.83
N GLU A 252 13.05 12.76 1.35
CA GLU A 252 11.68 13.31 1.21
C GLU A 252 10.85 12.39 0.32
N PHE A 253 9.83 11.77 0.91
CA PHE A 253 8.96 10.81 0.25
C PHE A 253 7.54 11.34 0.13
N TYR A 254 6.88 11.06 -1.00
CA TYR A 254 5.43 11.26 -1.12
C TYR A 254 4.72 10.19 -0.28
N ARG A 255 4.42 10.53 0.97
CA ARG A 255 3.44 9.78 1.77
C ARG A 255 2.09 9.96 1.10
N GLY A 256 1.57 8.86 0.56
CA GLY A 256 0.22 8.81 0.03
C GLY A 256 -0.73 8.29 1.11
N HIS A 257 -1.94 8.82 1.15
CA HIS A 257 -3.04 8.18 1.85
C HIS A 257 -3.78 7.32 0.81
N ILE A 258 -3.93 6.03 1.11
CA ILE A 258 -4.92 5.21 0.41
C ILE A 258 -6.20 5.29 1.22
N ASP A 259 -7.26 5.77 0.58
CA ASP A 259 -8.60 5.63 1.09
C ASP A 259 -9.15 4.31 0.56
N VAL A 260 -9.41 3.37 1.46
CA VAL A 260 -10.18 2.18 1.14
C VAL A 260 -11.65 2.56 1.24
N GLU A 261 -12.23 3.01 0.14
CA GLU A 261 -13.63 3.40 0.08
C GLU A 261 -14.50 2.16 -0.18
N VAL A 262 -15.30 1.74 0.79
CA VAL A 262 -16.24 0.62 0.64
C VAL A 262 -17.60 1.15 0.24
N VAL A 263 -17.85 1.21 -1.07
CA VAL A 263 -19.22 1.38 -1.58
C VAL A 263 -19.82 -0.01 -1.77
N LYS A 264 -20.58 -0.48 -0.77
CA LYS A 264 -21.36 -1.71 -0.87
C LYS A 264 -22.56 -1.46 -1.79
N PHE A 265 -22.38 -1.71 -3.08
CA PHE A 265 -23.49 -1.71 -4.03
C PHE A 265 -24.38 -2.92 -3.77
N VAL A 266 -25.54 -2.69 -3.15
CA VAL A 266 -26.63 -3.68 -3.08
C VAL A 266 -27.54 -3.43 -4.28
N GLY A 267 -27.33 -4.16 -5.37
CA GLY A 267 -28.20 -4.13 -6.53
C GLY A 267 -29.38 -5.08 -6.34
N THR A 268 -30.58 -4.56 -6.06
CA THR A 268 -31.82 -5.33 -6.22
C THR A 268 -32.28 -5.23 -7.66
N ILE A 269 -32.12 -6.32 -8.43
CA ILE A 269 -32.75 -6.45 -9.75
C ILE A 269 -34.22 -6.77 -9.52
N SER A 270 -35.09 -5.78 -9.70
CA SER A 270 -36.54 -5.98 -9.78
C SER A 270 -36.90 -6.43 -11.18
N TRP A 271 -37.49 -7.61 -11.29
CA TRP A 271 -38.11 -8.07 -12.53
C TRP A 271 -39.40 -7.28 -12.80
N LYS A 272 -39.53 -6.75 -14.01
CA LYS A 272 -40.80 -6.67 -14.76
C LYS A 272 -40.51 -6.92 -16.22
#